data_AF-A0A838QHL6-F1
#
_entry.id   AF-A0A838QHL6-F1
#
_cell.length_a   1.000
_cell.length_b   1.000
_cell.length_c   1.000
_cell.angle_alpha   90.00
_cell.angle_beta   90.00
_cell.angle_gamma   90.00
#
_symmetry.space_group_name_H-M   'P 1'
#
loop_
_entity.id
_entity.type
_entity.pdbx_description
1 polymer ?
#
loop_
_entity_poly.entity_id
_entity_poly.type
_entity_poly.pdbx_seq_one_letter_code
_entity_poly.pdbx_strand_id
1 'polypeptide(L)'
;TLVILTADHGGAGRMHGAEDPRSRHVPWIVAGPGVRKDFDLTLDRDLVVDAYDTFPVVTTMLGIPVVKKVNGKFIPAILAGRELLQPATPPAGVTPR
;
A
#
# COMPACT_ATOMS: atom_id res chain seq x y z
N THR A 1 -8.53 13.86 7.55
CA THR A 1 -7.08 13.98 7.27
C THR A 1 -6.50 12.62 6.99
N LEU A 2 -5.63 12.49 5.98
CA LEU A 2 -4.79 11.32 5.76
C LEU A 2 -3.48 11.53 6.52
N VAL A 3 -3.07 10.54 7.31
CA VAL A 3 -1.81 10.52 8.05
C VAL A 3 -1.04 9.29 7.60
N ILE A 4 0.23 9.49 7.22
CA ILE A 4 1.18 8.41 6.96
C ILE A 4 2.37 8.62 7.90
N LEU A 5 2.72 7.57 8.65
CA LEU A 5 3.91 7.51 9.49
C LEU A 5 4.86 6.49 8.86
N THR A 6 6.07 6.93 8.54
CA THR A 6 7.13 6.10 7.97
C THR A 6 8.50 6.55 8.46
N ALA A 7 9.53 5.74 8.22
CA ALA A 7 10.92 6.15 8.30
C ALA A 7 11.55 6.20 6.88
N ASP A 8 12.63 6.95 6.74
CA ASP A 8 13.45 7.02 5.52
C ASP A 8 14.41 5.84 5.40
N HIS A 9 14.86 5.29 6.53
CA HIS A 9 15.70 4.10 6.61
C HIS A 9 15.51 3.32 7.92
N GLY A 10 15.99 2.08 7.95
CA GLY A 10 16.01 1.21 9.13
C GLY A 10 17.15 1.53 10.10
N GLY A 11 17.39 0.63 11.06
CA GLY A 11 18.32 0.85 12.17
C GLY A 11 19.73 0.32 11.91
N ALA A 12 20.59 1.10 11.25
CA ALA A 12 22.01 0.78 11.05
C ALA A 12 22.95 2.02 11.12
N GLY A 13 22.55 3.05 11.85
CA GLY A 13 23.25 4.34 11.91
C GLY A 13 22.65 5.37 10.94
N ARG A 14 23.48 6.28 10.43
CA ARG A 14 23.05 7.43 9.58
C ARG A 14 23.05 7.15 8.08
N MET A 15 23.54 5.99 7.68
CA MET A 15 23.72 5.63 6.27
C MET A 15 22.86 4.40 5.98
N HIS A 16 22.54 4.18 4.71
CA HIS A 16 21.83 2.99 4.26
C HIS A 16 22.63 1.67 4.46
N GLY A 17 23.86 1.77 4.99
CA GLY A 17 24.68 0.62 5.43
C GLY A 17 25.12 -0.29 4.29
N ALA A 18 25.63 -1.46 4.63
CA ALA A 18 25.77 -2.58 3.69
C ALA A 18 24.39 -3.03 3.18
N GLU A 19 24.33 -3.95 2.20
CA GLU A 19 23.11 -4.62 1.71
C GLU A 19 22.44 -5.46 2.81
N ASP A 20 21.95 -4.80 3.86
CA ASP A 20 21.28 -5.37 5.01
C ASP A 20 19.77 -5.09 4.90
N PRO A 21 18.93 -6.14 4.79
CA PRO A 21 17.47 -5.98 4.77
C PRO A 21 16.92 -5.18 5.95
N ARG A 22 17.58 -5.21 7.12
CA ARG A 22 17.16 -4.46 8.32
C ARG A 22 17.35 -2.95 8.16
N SER A 23 18.23 -2.51 7.26
CA SER A 23 18.39 -1.09 6.92
C SER A 23 17.29 -0.56 6.01
N ARG A 24 16.48 -1.45 5.42
CA ARG A 24 15.39 -1.12 4.48
C ARG A 24 14.00 -1.45 5.02
N HIS A 25 13.93 -2.27 6.07
CA HIS A 25 12.68 -2.56 6.76
C HIS A 25 12.31 -1.39 7.68
N VAL A 26 11.31 -0.60 7.27
CA VAL A 26 10.84 0.61 7.96
C VAL A 26 9.38 0.46 8.36
N PRO A 27 8.92 1.14 9.43
CA PRO A 27 7.49 1.23 9.68
C PRO A 27 6.81 1.92 8.49
N TRP A 28 5.64 1.42 8.10
CA TRP A 28 4.76 2.09 7.13
C TRP A 28 3.32 1.95 7.62
N ILE A 29 2.79 3.02 8.20
CA ILE A 29 1.46 3.04 8.84
C ILE A 29 0.66 4.15 8.19
N VAL A 30 -0.56 3.85 7.77
CA VAL A 30 -1.48 4.83 7.16
C VAL A 30 -2.82 4.82 7.89
N ALA A 31 -3.37 6.00 8.14
CA ALA A 31 -4.66 6.18 8.78
C ALA A 31 -5.41 7.39 8.19
N GLY A 32 -6.73 7.29 8.10
CA GLY A 32 -7.57 8.38 7.62
C GLY A 32 -8.92 7.90 7.08
N PRO A 33 -9.77 8.82 6.60
CA PRO A 33 -11.01 8.47 5.93
C PRO A 33 -10.77 7.51 4.75
N GLY A 34 -11.57 6.45 4.65
CA GLY A 34 -11.47 5.43 3.60
C GLY A 34 -10.38 4.37 3.81
N VAL A 35 -9.51 4.53 4.82
CA VAL A 35 -8.48 3.54 5.16
C VAL A 35 -9.05 2.51 6.14
N ARG A 36 -8.68 1.22 5.98
CA ARG A 36 -9.03 0.15 6.91
C ARG A 36 -8.52 0.48 8.32
N LYS A 37 -9.34 0.16 9.33
CA LYS A 37 -8.95 0.25 10.75
C LYS A 37 -8.43 -1.10 11.21
N ASP A 38 -7.45 -1.07 12.11
CA ASP A 38 -6.91 -2.24 12.81
C ASP A 38 -6.52 -3.40 11.89
N PHE A 39 -5.98 -3.07 10.71
CA PHE A 39 -5.61 -4.03 9.69
C PHE A 39 -4.10 -4.09 9.52
N ASP A 40 -3.53 -5.28 9.74
CA ASP A 40 -2.12 -5.55 9.54
C ASP A 40 -1.86 -5.98 8.09
N LEU A 41 -1.16 -5.12 7.34
CA LEU A 41 -0.78 -5.38 5.95
C LEU A 41 0.17 -6.59 5.82
N THR A 42 0.91 -6.94 6.87
CA THR A 42 1.86 -8.07 6.83
C THR A 42 1.18 -9.44 6.80
N LEU A 43 -0.14 -9.49 7.03
CA LEU A 43 -0.94 -10.71 6.85
C LEU A 43 -1.08 -11.10 5.37
N ASP A 44 -0.89 -10.16 4.44
CA ASP A 44 -0.80 -10.42 3.00
C ASP A 44 0.65 -10.75 2.63
N ARG A 45 0.97 -12.05 2.53
CA ARG A 45 2.35 -12.54 2.36
C ARG A 45 2.99 -12.13 1.03
N ASP A 46 2.19 -11.81 0.03
CA ASP A 46 2.65 -11.42 -1.30
C ASP A 46 2.72 -9.89 -1.48
N LEU A 47 2.22 -9.14 -0.48
CA LEU A 47 2.25 -7.69 -0.50
C LEU A 47 3.62 -7.16 -0.05
N VAL A 48 4.33 -6.54 -0.99
CA VAL A 48 5.50 -5.70 -0.70
C VAL A 48 5.12 -4.24 -0.88
N VAL A 49 5.35 -3.44 0.16
CA VAL A 49 5.23 -1.97 0.15
C VAL A 49 6.62 -1.38 0.16
N ASP A 50 6.95 -0.67 -0.92
CA ASP A 50 8.22 0.04 -1.06
C ASP A 50 8.08 1.50 -0.62
N ALA A 51 9.17 2.15 -0.23
CA ALA A 51 9.15 3.56 0.17
C ALA A 51 8.53 4.48 -0.90
N TYR A 52 8.81 4.19 -2.18
CA TYR A 52 8.29 4.94 -3.32
C TYR A 52 6.80 4.69 -3.64
N ASP A 53 6.16 3.70 -3.01
CA ASP A 53 4.70 3.48 -3.08
C ASP A 53 3.92 4.56 -2.31
N THR A 54 4.59 5.27 -1.40
CA THR A 54 3.99 6.37 -0.63
C THR A 54 3.44 7.47 -1.55
N PHE A 55 4.17 7.82 -2.63
CA PHE A 55 3.73 8.87 -3.55
C PHE A 55 2.40 8.51 -4.26
N PRO A 56 2.29 7.37 -4.97
CA PRO A 56 1.02 6.93 -5.54
C PRO A 56 -0.12 6.81 -4.52
N VAL A 57 0.15 6.30 -3.31
CA VAL A 57 -0.84 6.24 -2.22
C VAL A 57 -1.40 7.62 -1.90
N VAL A 58 -0.53 8.60 -1.63
CA VAL A 58 -0.98 9.96 -1.29
C VAL A 58 -1.74 10.59 -2.45
N THR A 59 -1.23 10.51 -3.68
CA THR A 59 -1.90 11.14 -4.83
C THR A 59 -3.27 10.51 -5.08
N THR A 60 -3.38 9.18 -5.02
CA THR A 60 -4.66 8.49 -5.19
C THR A 60 -5.65 8.87 -4.09
N MET A 61 -5.23 8.86 -2.82
CA MET A 61 -6.12 9.19 -1.70
C MET A 61 -6.57 10.65 -1.68
N LEU A 62 -5.78 11.55 -2.28
CA LEU A 62 -6.13 12.97 -2.43
C LEU A 62 -6.85 13.30 -3.75
N GLY A 63 -7.08 12.31 -4.64
CA GLY A 63 -7.69 12.54 -5.94
C GLY A 63 -6.81 13.34 -6.91
N ILE A 64 -5.49 13.31 -6.73
CA ILE A 64 -4.51 14.00 -7.58
C ILE A 64 -4.04 13.05 -8.68
N PRO A 65 -4.17 13.41 -9.98
CA PRO A 65 -3.73 12.56 -11.06
C PRO A 65 -2.20 12.49 -11.14
N VAL A 66 -1.67 11.29 -11.36
CA VAL A 66 -0.24 11.08 -11.62
C VAL A 66 0.03 11.29 -13.12
N VAL A 67 0.67 12.41 -13.46
CA VAL A 67 0.85 12.86 -14.86
C VAL A 67 2.01 12.20 -15.61
N LYS A 68 2.88 11.47 -14.91
CA LYS A 68 4.05 10.78 -15.47
C LYS A 68 4.20 9.42 -14.83
N LYS A 69 4.81 8.48 -15.55
CA LYS A 69 5.14 7.16 -14.99
C LYS A 69 6.04 7.32 -13.77
N VAL A 70 5.65 6.69 -12.67
CA VAL A 70 6.44 6.56 -11.43
C VAL A 70 6.70 5.08 -11.16
N ASN A 71 7.75 4.78 -10.39
CA ASN A 71 8.11 3.40 -10.08
C ASN A 71 7.17 2.76 -9.06
N GLY A 72 6.64 3.55 -8.13
CA GLY A 72 5.73 3.04 -7.11
C GLY A 72 4.35 2.70 -7.64
N LYS A 73 3.61 1.96 -6.82
CA LYS A 73 2.24 1.55 -7.05
C LYS A 73 1.32 2.02 -5.93
N PHE A 74 0.05 2.21 -6.26
CA PHE A 74 -0.98 2.33 -5.24
C PHE A 74 -1.09 1.00 -4.48
N ILE A 75 -1.45 1.07 -3.19
CA ILE A 75 -1.65 -0.11 -2.33
C ILE A 75 -3.15 -0.27 -2.03
N PRO A 76 -3.94 -0.98 -2.87
CA PRO A 76 -5.39 -1.13 -2.65
C PRO A 76 -5.76 -1.79 -1.34
N ALA A 77 -4.83 -2.57 -0.75
CA ALA A 77 -5.01 -3.24 0.54
C ALA A 77 -5.40 -2.28 1.66
N ILE A 78 -5.02 -0.99 1.56
CA ILE A 78 -5.36 0.00 2.58
C ILE A 78 -6.84 0.40 2.56
N LEU A 79 -7.57 0.15 1.48
CA LEU A 79 -8.95 0.64 1.32
C LEU A 79 -9.95 -0.18 2.13
N ALA A 80 -10.72 0.50 2.97
CA ALA A 80 -11.95 -0.05 3.54
C ALA A 80 -12.89 -0.48 2.39
N GLY A 81 -13.49 -1.66 2.48
CA GLY A 81 -14.37 -2.14 1.42
C GLY A 81 -13.65 -2.67 0.16
N ARG A 82 -12.31 -2.86 0.14
CA ARG A 82 -11.61 -3.45 -1.04
C ARG A 82 -12.25 -4.75 -1.54
N GLU A 83 -12.87 -5.55 -0.69
CA GLU A 83 -13.63 -6.74 -1.09
C GLU A 83 -14.76 -6.41 -2.10
N LEU A 84 -15.34 -5.21 -2.04
CA LEU A 84 -16.34 -4.72 -2.99
C LEU A 84 -15.75 -4.39 -4.37
N LEU A 85 -14.43 -4.29 -4.49
CA LEU A 85 -13.72 -4.05 -5.75
C LEU A 85 -13.35 -5.35 -6.48
N GLN A 86 -13.55 -6.51 -5.85
CA GLN A 86 -13.32 -7.80 -6.51
C GLN A 86 -14.46 -8.08 -7.48
N PRO A 87 -14.18 -8.68 -8.67
CA PRO A 87 -15.24 -9.15 -9.54
C PRO A 87 -16.13 -10.12 -8.78
N ALA A 88 -17.44 -9.89 -8.81
CA ALA A 88 -18.38 -10.85 -8.24
C ALA A 88 -18.12 -12.22 -8.90
N THR A 89 -17.90 -13.26 -8.11
CA THR A 89 -17.91 -14.62 -8.63
C THR A 89 -19.29 -14.84 -9.24
N PRO A 90 -19.40 -15.12 -10.56
CA PRO A 90 -20.69 -15.44 -11.15
C PRO A 90 -21.30 -16.61 -10.37
N PRO A 91 -22.61 -16.59 -10.07
CA PRO A 91 -23.24 -17.74 -9.46
C PRO A 91 -22.96 -18.97 -10.32
N ALA A 92 -22.50 -20.05 -9.68
CA ALA A 92 -22.20 -21.29 -10.37
C ALA A 92 -23.45 -21.77 -11.12
N GLY A 93 -23.37 -21.81 -12.45
CA GLY A 93 -24.45 -22.35 -13.30
C GLY A 93 -24.99 -21.44 -14.40
N VAL A 94 -24.49 -20.21 -14.58
CA VAL A 94 -24.89 -19.40 -15.74
C VAL A 94 -23.97 -19.68 -16.93
N THR A 95 -24.40 -20.56 -17.83
CA THR A 95 -23.78 -20.73 -19.16
C THR A 95 -24.10 -19.48 -20.00
N PRO A 96 -23.09 -18.79 -20.56
CA PRO A 96 -23.35 -17.67 -21.46
C PRO A 96 -24.04 -18.19 -22.74
N ARG A 97 -25.10 -17.49 -23.15
CA ARG A 97 -25.77 -17.70 -24.45
C ARG A 97 -25.03 -16.97 -25.56
#